data_AF-A0A9Q1D8B7-F1
#
_entry.id   AF-A0A9Q1D8B7-F1
#
_cell.length_a   1.000
_cell.length_b   1.000
_cell.length_c   1.000
_cell.angle_alpha   90.00
_cell.angle_beta   90.00
_cell.angle_gamma   90.00
#
_symmetry.space_group_name_H-M   'P 1'
#
loop_
_entity.id
_entity.type
_entity.pdbx_description
1 polymer ?
#
loop_
_entity_poly.entity_id
_entity_poly.type
_entity_poly.pdbx_seq_one_letter_code
_entity_poly.pdbx_strand_id
1 'polypeptide(L)'
;SFKSHQSRDYPEYSEIEDPEVLYIVEKLLETCGSERSRKITLHILRNMKQKDLADSLEREQHNESIERVQQELKTHLKKKFECIFEGLATHGHSTLLNEIYTELYITEGGSGGVNNEHEVRQIEMASKRQTTQETPILCNDIFKPLPGQEKRIRTVLTKGIAGIGKTVSVQKFILDWAEGKANQDVDFIFTLPFRDLNLKKKRAFSLMQLLQHYFPQLKEIQSVESNVKVVFIFDGLDECRLPLHFQSNEICCDIRESSSVDVLLTN
;
A
#
# COMPACT_ATOMS: atom_id res chain seq x y z
N SER A 1 8.84 -45.55 -4.25
CA SER A 1 7.68 -44.66 -4.43
C SER A 1 7.66 -43.69 -3.28
N PHE A 2 7.81 -42.38 -3.45
CA PHE A 2 7.13 -41.52 -4.41
C PHE A 2 8.06 -40.46 -4.99
N LYS A 3 8.02 -40.33 -6.33
CA LYS A 3 8.47 -39.17 -7.10
C LYS A 3 7.31 -38.16 -7.19
N SER A 4 7.66 -36.94 -7.58
CA SER A 4 6.84 -35.86 -8.17
C SER A 4 5.94 -35.10 -7.18
N HIS A 5 5.96 -33.77 -7.11
CA HIS A 5 5.94 -32.82 -8.23
C HIS A 5 6.68 -31.52 -7.86
N GLN A 6 7.70 -31.17 -8.66
CA GLN A 6 8.24 -29.82 -8.75
C GLN A 6 8.22 -29.47 -10.23
N SER A 7 7.51 -28.40 -10.61
CA SER A 7 7.53 -27.84 -11.96
C SER A 7 7.26 -26.33 -11.81
N ARG A 8 8.32 -25.52 -11.98
CA ARG A 8 8.59 -24.61 -13.13
C ARG A 8 7.79 -23.31 -12.98
N ASP A 9 8.40 -22.12 -12.90
CA ASP A 9 9.44 -21.58 -13.79
C ASP A 9 10.48 -20.74 -13.02
N TYR A 10 11.75 -21.12 -13.09
CA TYR A 10 12.89 -20.24 -12.83
C TYR A 10 13.81 -20.35 -14.05
N PRO A 11 14.37 -19.25 -14.58
CA PRO A 11 15.41 -19.35 -15.59
C PRO A 11 16.61 -20.07 -14.97
N GLU A 12 17.11 -21.12 -15.64
CA GLU A 12 18.36 -21.78 -15.31
C GLU A 12 19.48 -20.73 -15.34
N TYR A 13 19.92 -20.27 -14.17
CA TYR A 13 21.20 -19.59 -14.05
C TYR A 13 22.28 -20.63 -14.34
N SER A 14 23.07 -20.43 -15.40
CA SER A 14 24.34 -21.12 -15.53
C SER A 14 25.23 -20.71 -14.35
N GLU A 15 25.58 -21.65 -13.47
CA GLU A 15 26.59 -21.41 -12.43
C GLU A 15 27.88 -20.93 -13.13
N ILE A 16 28.42 -19.80 -12.68
CA ILE A 16 29.71 -19.30 -13.17
C ILE A 16 30.77 -20.21 -12.56
N GLU A 17 31.23 -21.20 -13.33
CA GLU A 17 32.21 -22.19 -12.88
C GLU A 17 33.67 -21.75 -13.05
N ASP A 18 33.94 -20.55 -13.60
CA ASP A 18 35.31 -20.06 -13.81
C ASP A 18 35.89 -19.48 -12.49
N PRO A 19 36.92 -20.12 -11.89
CA PRO A 19 37.51 -19.68 -10.64
C PRO A 19 38.19 -18.31 -10.73
N GLU A 20 38.69 -17.93 -11.90
CA GLU A 20 39.36 -16.64 -12.11
C GLU A 20 38.32 -15.50 -12.13
N VAL A 21 37.15 -15.75 -12.74
CA VAL A 21 36.03 -14.81 -12.74
C VAL A 21 35.47 -14.63 -11.33
N LEU A 22 35.27 -15.72 -10.58
CA LEU A 22 34.84 -15.67 -9.18
C LEU A 22 35.82 -14.87 -8.31
N TYR A 23 37.13 -15.13 -8.45
CA TYR A 23 38.16 -14.39 -7.72
C TYR A 23 38.11 -12.89 -8.00
N ILE A 24 37.96 -12.49 -9.26
CA ILE A 24 37.85 -11.07 -9.64
C ILE A 24 36.61 -10.43 -9.03
N VAL A 25 35.45 -11.11 -9.06
CA VAL A 25 34.20 -10.61 -8.49
C VAL A 25 34.31 -10.45 -6.97
N GLU A 26 34.84 -11.46 -6.27
CA GLU A 26 35.07 -11.40 -4.83
C GLU A 26 36.03 -10.26 -4.47
N LYS A 27 37.16 -10.16 -5.18
CA LYS A 27 38.14 -9.08 -4.94
C LYS A 27 37.54 -7.70 -5.17
N LEU A 28 36.70 -7.54 -6.19
CA LEU A 28 36.01 -6.29 -6.48
C LEU A 28 35.05 -5.92 -5.34
N LEU A 29 34.23 -6.88 -4.89
CA LEU A 29 33.29 -6.71 -3.78
C LEU A 29 34.01 -6.35 -2.47
N GLU A 30 35.11 -7.03 -2.14
CA GLU A 30 35.93 -6.73 -0.96
C GLU A 30 36.54 -5.33 -1.02
N THR A 31 37.09 -4.95 -2.18
CA THR A 31 37.92 -3.73 -2.29
C THR A 31 37.07 -2.47 -2.38
N CYS A 32 35.93 -2.53 -3.06
CA CYS A 32 35.14 -1.36 -3.41
C CYS A 32 33.76 -1.33 -2.74
N GLY A 33 33.30 -2.45 -2.16
CA GLY A 33 31.94 -2.61 -1.65
C GLY A 33 30.91 -2.87 -2.75
N SER A 34 29.75 -3.41 -2.37
CA SER A 34 28.71 -3.87 -3.30
C SER A 34 28.25 -2.79 -4.29
N GLU A 35 27.95 -1.57 -3.80
CA GLU A 35 27.41 -0.49 -4.62
C GLU A 35 28.38 -0.03 -5.72
N ARG A 36 29.66 0.15 -5.37
CA ARG A 36 30.69 0.57 -6.34
C ARG A 36 31.06 -0.55 -7.29
N SER A 37 31.18 -1.78 -6.78
CA SER A 37 31.44 -2.97 -7.60
C SER A 37 30.39 -3.12 -8.69
N ARG A 38 29.11 -2.96 -8.33
CA ARG A 38 27.99 -3.01 -9.27
C ARG A 38 28.04 -1.91 -10.33
N LYS A 39 28.34 -0.66 -9.94
CA LYS A 39 28.53 0.46 -10.89
C LYS A 39 29.66 0.18 -11.88
N ILE A 40 30.76 -0.43 -11.42
CA ILE A 40 31.87 -0.85 -12.26
C ILE A 40 31.42 -1.96 -13.22
N THR A 41 30.74 -2.99 -12.72
CA THR A 41 30.20 -4.08 -13.56
C THR A 41 29.24 -3.55 -14.63
N LEU A 42 28.32 -2.65 -14.28
CA LEU A 42 27.41 -2.02 -15.24
C LEU A 42 28.16 -1.25 -16.34
N HIS A 43 29.20 -0.52 -15.96
CA HIS A 43 30.03 0.21 -16.92
C HIS A 43 30.74 -0.76 -17.89
N ILE A 44 31.30 -1.86 -17.37
CA ILE A 44 31.95 -2.90 -18.18
C ILE A 44 30.96 -3.54 -19.14
N LEU A 45 29.79 -3.99 -18.66
CA LEU A 45 28.76 -4.62 -19.49
C LEU A 45 28.32 -3.70 -20.64
N ARG A 46 28.10 -2.41 -20.34
CA ARG A 46 27.75 -1.40 -21.36
C ARG A 46 28.86 -1.19 -22.39
N ASN A 47 30.12 -1.13 -21.97
CA ASN A 47 31.26 -1.02 -22.88
C ASN A 47 31.41 -2.26 -23.77
N MET A 48 31.10 -3.43 -23.23
CA MET A 48 31.08 -4.71 -23.97
C MET A 48 29.84 -4.86 -24.86
N LYS A 49 28.95 -3.86 -24.92
CA LYS A 49 27.66 -3.90 -25.63
C LYS A 49 26.71 -5.01 -25.15
N GLN A 50 26.89 -5.48 -23.91
CA GLN A 50 26.02 -6.45 -23.25
C GLN A 50 24.84 -5.74 -22.61
N LYS A 51 23.94 -5.20 -23.45
CA LYS A 51 22.81 -4.38 -22.97
C LYS A 51 21.83 -5.19 -22.12
N ASP A 52 21.45 -6.38 -22.54
CA ASP A 52 20.45 -7.20 -21.83
C ASP A 52 20.93 -7.58 -20.43
N LEU A 53 22.23 -7.88 -20.27
CA LEU A 53 22.83 -8.17 -18.97
C LEU A 53 22.90 -6.91 -18.08
N ALA A 54 23.24 -5.76 -18.65
CA ALA A 54 23.25 -4.50 -17.89
C ALA A 54 21.83 -4.13 -17.42
N ASP A 55 20.83 -4.24 -18.30
CA ASP A 55 19.43 -3.95 -18.00
C ASP A 55 18.86 -4.99 -17.00
N SER A 56 19.32 -6.25 -17.03
CA SER A 56 18.97 -7.25 -16.01
C SER A 56 19.54 -6.88 -14.65
N LEU A 57 20.82 -6.51 -14.59
CA LEU A 57 21.49 -6.14 -13.34
C LEU A 57 20.89 -4.86 -12.73
N GLU A 58 20.44 -3.89 -13.53
CA GLU A 58 19.72 -2.71 -13.02
C GLU A 58 18.32 -3.07 -12.50
N ARG A 59 17.59 -3.95 -13.19
CA ARG A 59 16.27 -4.44 -12.73
C ARG A 59 16.37 -5.20 -11.42
N GLU A 60 17.36 -6.08 -11.27
CA GLU A 60 17.61 -6.79 -10.01
C GLU A 60 17.88 -5.78 -8.87
N GLN A 61 18.60 -4.69 -9.14
CA GLN A 61 18.91 -3.66 -8.13
C GLN A 61 17.65 -2.95 -7.67
N HIS A 62 16.82 -2.63 -8.64
CA HIS A 62 15.58 -1.93 -8.43
C HIS A 62 14.62 -2.80 -7.60
N ASN A 63 14.51 -4.08 -7.95
CA ASN A 63 13.70 -5.06 -7.21
C ASN A 63 14.19 -5.22 -5.77
N GLU A 64 15.49 -5.41 -5.54
CA GLU A 64 16.08 -5.47 -4.19
C GLU A 64 15.78 -4.21 -3.37
N SER A 65 15.79 -3.04 -4.02
CA SER A 65 15.48 -1.77 -3.36
C SER A 65 14.00 -1.65 -3.04
N ILE A 66 13.12 -2.08 -3.94
CA ILE A 66 11.67 -2.16 -3.71
C ILE A 66 11.38 -3.07 -2.51
N GLU A 67 11.94 -4.29 -2.50
CA GLU A 67 11.73 -5.25 -1.41
C GLU A 67 12.19 -4.68 -0.05
N ARG A 68 13.37 -4.04 -0.02
CA ARG A 68 13.86 -3.38 1.21
C ARG A 68 12.89 -2.29 1.67
N VAL A 69 12.46 -1.42 0.77
CA VAL A 69 11.53 -0.33 1.10
C VAL A 69 10.16 -0.86 1.55
N GLN A 70 9.67 -1.96 0.95
CA GLN A 70 8.45 -2.63 1.40
C GLN A 70 8.59 -3.12 2.85
N GLN A 71 9.70 -3.76 3.20
CA GLN A 71 9.94 -4.23 4.58
C GLN A 71 10.08 -3.09 5.59
N GLU A 72 10.76 -2.01 5.22
CA GLU A 72 10.86 -0.82 6.05
C GLU A 72 9.50 -0.14 6.26
N LEU A 73 8.68 -0.08 5.21
CA LEU A 73 7.32 0.45 5.29
C LEU A 73 6.44 -0.42 6.20
N LYS A 74 6.46 -1.74 6.04
CA LYS A 74 5.76 -2.67 6.94
C LYS A 74 6.20 -2.49 8.39
N THR A 75 7.50 -2.43 8.64
CA THR A 75 8.05 -2.20 9.99
C THR A 75 7.58 -0.86 10.57
N HIS A 76 7.60 0.20 9.77
CA HIS A 76 7.12 1.51 10.18
C HIS A 76 5.63 1.50 10.53
N LEU A 77 4.79 0.91 9.67
CA LEU A 77 3.34 0.87 9.86
C LEU A 77 2.94 -0.05 11.01
N LYS A 78 3.62 -1.19 11.18
CA LYS A 78 3.48 -2.03 12.37
C LYS A 78 3.71 -1.21 13.62
N LYS A 79 4.88 -0.59 13.76
CA LYS A 79 5.21 0.23 14.95
C LYS A 79 4.21 1.38 15.18
N LYS A 80 3.68 1.97 14.11
CA LYS A 80 2.71 3.08 14.17
C LYS A 80 1.34 2.63 14.67
N PHE A 81 0.90 1.42 14.34
CA PHE A 81 -0.47 0.95 14.59
C PHE A 81 -0.59 -0.25 15.54
N GLU A 82 0.54 -0.78 16.03
CA GLU A 82 0.59 -1.90 16.98
C GLU A 82 -0.04 -1.54 18.34
N CYS A 83 -0.02 -0.27 18.72
CA CYS A 83 -0.60 0.21 19.97
C CYS A 83 -1.70 1.25 19.76
N ILE A 84 -2.74 1.20 20.61
CA ILE A 84 -3.74 2.25 20.76
C ILE A 84 -3.59 2.89 22.15
N PHE A 85 -3.81 4.21 22.20
CA PHE A 85 -3.87 4.96 23.46
C PHE A 85 -5.32 5.16 23.88
N GLU A 86 -5.65 4.71 25.08
CA GLU A 86 -6.92 5.02 25.72
C GLU A 86 -6.79 6.35 26.50
N GLY A 87 -7.59 7.36 26.14
CA GLY A 87 -7.65 8.66 26.86
C GLY A 87 -6.75 9.78 26.30
N LEU A 88 -6.64 10.88 27.05
CA LEU A 88 -5.81 12.03 26.67
C LEU A 88 -4.33 11.65 26.84
N ALA A 89 -3.54 11.90 25.79
CA ALA A 89 -2.16 11.44 25.56
C ALA A 89 -1.12 11.75 26.65
N THR A 90 -1.49 12.41 27.76
CA THR A 90 -0.59 12.73 28.87
C THR A 90 -0.59 11.69 29.99
N HIS A 91 -1.57 10.77 30.07
CA HIS A 91 -1.69 9.80 31.19
C HIS A 91 -2.22 8.40 30.80
N GLY A 92 -2.31 8.06 29.51
CA GLY A 92 -2.87 6.77 29.06
C GLY A 92 -1.87 5.61 29.09
N HIS A 93 -2.33 4.42 29.47
CA HIS A 93 -1.60 3.17 29.22
C HIS A 93 -1.70 2.82 27.72
N SER A 94 -0.56 2.45 27.12
CA SER A 94 -0.51 1.93 25.74
C SER A 94 -0.93 0.46 25.75
N THR A 95 -1.94 0.09 24.97
CA THR A 95 -2.41 -1.30 24.84
C THR A 95 -2.21 -1.80 23.42
N LEU A 96 -1.85 -3.08 23.26
CA LEU A 96 -1.69 -3.69 21.94
C LEU A 96 -3.05 -3.78 21.24
N LEU A 97 -3.15 -3.27 20.01
CA LEU A 97 -4.40 -3.29 19.24
C LEU A 97 -4.94 -4.71 19.10
N ASN A 98 -4.07 -5.68 18.83
CA ASN A 98 -4.45 -7.08 18.68
C ASN A 98 -5.06 -7.71 19.93
N GLU A 99 -4.81 -7.17 21.13
CA GLU A 99 -5.37 -7.70 22.38
C GLU A 99 -6.78 -7.19 22.67
N ILE A 100 -7.13 -6.02 22.13
CA ILE A 100 -8.41 -5.34 22.40
C ILE A 100 -9.32 -5.27 21.18
N TYR A 101 -8.82 -5.58 19.98
CA TYR A 101 -9.60 -5.49 18.75
C TYR A 101 -10.76 -6.48 18.76
N THR A 102 -11.95 -5.95 18.56
CA THR A 102 -13.16 -6.73 18.30
C THR A 102 -13.58 -6.50 16.86
N GLU A 103 -13.79 -7.59 16.11
CA GLU A 103 -14.25 -7.55 14.73
C GLU A 103 -15.55 -6.76 14.61
N LEU A 104 -15.56 -5.76 13.72
CA LEU A 104 -16.77 -5.00 13.42
C LEU A 104 -17.70 -5.82 12.52
N TYR A 105 -19.00 -5.68 12.77
CA TYR A 105 -20.02 -6.20 11.86
C TYR A 105 -20.16 -5.27 10.66
N ILE A 106 -19.39 -5.55 9.59
CA ILE A 106 -19.40 -4.80 8.34
C ILE A 106 -20.33 -5.49 7.35
N THR A 107 -21.19 -4.73 6.68
CA THR A 107 -22.08 -5.24 5.63
C THR A 107 -21.99 -4.38 4.38
N GLU A 108 -22.44 -4.91 3.24
CA GLU A 108 -22.46 -4.16 1.99
C GLU A 108 -23.40 -2.94 2.10
N GLY A 109 -22.86 -1.75 1.80
CA GLY A 109 -23.67 -0.55 1.68
C GLY A 109 -24.60 -0.62 0.46
N GLY A 110 -25.81 -0.04 0.56
CA GLY A 110 -26.70 0.00 -0.61
C GLY A 110 -26.08 0.77 -1.78
N SER A 111 -26.32 0.32 -3.02
CA SER A 111 -25.96 1.04 -4.25
C SER A 111 -26.41 2.49 -4.13
N GLY A 112 -25.51 3.46 -4.38
CA GLY A 112 -25.66 4.90 -4.10
C GLY A 112 -26.81 5.60 -4.84
N GLY A 113 -28.05 5.24 -4.53
CA GLY A 113 -29.27 5.89 -4.97
C GLY A 113 -29.87 6.74 -3.86
N VAL A 114 -29.80 8.05 -4.06
CA VAL A 114 -30.60 9.13 -3.45
C VAL A 114 -30.35 9.42 -1.97
N ASN A 115 -30.32 10.72 -1.69
CA ASN A 115 -30.02 11.36 -0.43
C ASN A 115 -30.78 10.74 0.79
N ASN A 116 -30.04 10.03 1.65
CA ASN A 116 -30.54 9.36 2.86
C ASN A 116 -30.04 10.03 4.15
N GLU A 117 -29.83 11.35 4.12
CA GLU A 117 -29.29 12.16 5.22
C GLU A 117 -30.13 12.14 6.52
N HIS A 118 -31.36 11.61 6.49
CA HIS A 118 -32.21 11.53 7.68
C HIS A 118 -32.16 10.14 8.33
N GLU A 119 -31.88 10.11 9.64
CA GLU A 119 -31.84 8.90 10.48
C GLU A 119 -33.13 8.06 10.36
N VAL A 120 -34.29 8.71 10.20
CA VAL A 120 -35.59 8.04 10.02
C VAL A 120 -35.63 7.19 8.73
N ARG A 121 -35.05 7.68 7.62
CA ARG A 121 -35.00 6.92 6.36
C ARG A 121 -34.01 5.76 6.44
N GLN A 122 -32.95 5.89 7.24
CA GLN A 122 -32.03 4.78 7.51
C GLN A 122 -32.73 3.67 8.31
N ILE A 123 -33.59 4.02 9.27
CA ILE A 123 -34.40 3.05 10.03
C ILE A 123 -35.41 2.34 9.12
N GLU A 124 -36.10 3.06 8.24
CA GLU A 124 -37.04 2.47 7.27
C GLU A 124 -36.35 1.53 6.28
N MET A 125 -35.15 1.89 5.80
CA MET A 125 -34.34 1.02 4.96
C MET A 125 -33.81 -0.20 5.72
N ALA A 126 -33.34 -0.03 6.96
CA ALA A 126 -32.88 -1.13 7.81
C ALA A 126 -34.02 -2.12 8.12
N SER A 127 -35.23 -1.61 8.39
CA SER A 127 -36.43 -2.42 8.60
C SER A 127 -36.83 -3.20 7.34
N LYS A 128 -36.74 -2.61 6.15
CA LYS A 128 -36.95 -3.33 4.87
C LYS A 128 -35.83 -4.33 4.54
N ARG A 129 -34.62 -4.13 5.06
CA ARG A 129 -33.48 -5.04 4.84
C ARG A 129 -33.53 -6.27 5.74
N GLN A 130 -34.22 -6.23 6.87
CA GLN A 130 -34.39 -7.39 7.78
C GLN A 130 -35.00 -8.63 7.11
N THR A 131 -35.63 -8.51 5.93
CA THR A 131 -36.11 -9.66 5.13
C THR A 131 -35.05 -10.34 4.27
N THR A 132 -33.86 -9.76 4.12
CA THR A 132 -32.71 -10.28 3.36
C THR A 132 -31.54 -10.48 4.32
N GLN A 133 -31.00 -11.70 4.44
CA GLN A 133 -29.84 -11.96 5.29
C GLN A 133 -28.65 -11.12 4.82
N GLU A 134 -28.26 -10.10 5.59
CA GLU A 134 -27.03 -9.35 5.32
C GLU A 134 -25.82 -10.28 5.49
N THR A 135 -24.96 -10.31 4.49
CA THR A 135 -23.72 -11.11 4.54
C THR A 135 -22.66 -10.28 5.25
N PRO A 136 -22.14 -10.71 6.41
CA PRO A 136 -21.05 -10.02 7.07
C PRO A 136 -19.77 -10.11 6.22
N ILE A 137 -19.03 -9.01 6.18
CA ILE A 137 -17.77 -8.87 5.47
C ILE A 137 -16.68 -8.72 6.53
N LEU A 138 -15.62 -9.54 6.45
CA LEU A 138 -14.47 -9.38 7.33
C LEU A 138 -13.67 -8.14 6.90
N CYS A 139 -13.07 -7.42 7.86
CA CYS A 139 -12.32 -6.21 7.55
C CYS A 139 -11.18 -6.46 6.55
N ASN A 140 -10.51 -7.61 6.64
CA ASN A 140 -9.46 -8.01 5.71
C ASN A 140 -9.98 -8.47 4.33
N ASP A 141 -11.29 -8.64 4.17
CA ASP A 141 -11.93 -9.16 2.96
C ASP A 141 -12.68 -8.08 2.16
N ILE A 142 -12.58 -6.80 2.56
CA ILE A 142 -13.32 -5.69 1.94
C ILE A 142 -13.08 -5.48 0.44
N PHE A 143 -11.97 -6.01 -0.10
CA PHE A 143 -11.67 -5.97 -1.55
C PHE A 143 -12.00 -7.28 -2.27
N LYS A 144 -12.37 -8.34 -1.54
CA LYS A 144 -12.76 -9.61 -2.14
C LYS A 144 -14.14 -9.46 -2.79
N PRO A 145 -14.36 -10.05 -3.98
CA PRO A 145 -15.68 -10.05 -4.59
C PRO A 145 -16.72 -10.70 -3.67
N LEU A 146 -17.91 -10.11 -3.61
CA LEU A 146 -19.03 -10.68 -2.88
C LEU A 146 -19.63 -11.89 -3.63
N PRO A 147 -20.37 -12.79 -2.94
CA PRO A 147 -21.03 -13.91 -3.60
C PRO A 147 -21.88 -13.46 -4.80
N GLY A 148 -21.60 -14.02 -5.99
CA GLY A 148 -22.29 -13.65 -7.23
C GLY A 148 -21.73 -12.42 -7.96
N GLN A 149 -20.69 -11.77 -7.45
CA GLN A 149 -19.95 -10.73 -8.16
C GLN A 149 -18.64 -11.29 -8.74
N GLU A 150 -18.44 -11.15 -10.06
CA GLU A 150 -17.17 -11.52 -10.72
C GLU A 150 -16.17 -10.35 -10.78
N LYS A 151 -16.65 -9.11 -10.61
CA LYS A 151 -15.81 -7.92 -10.75
C LYS A 151 -14.96 -7.68 -9.51
N ARG A 152 -13.68 -7.38 -9.73
CA ARG A 152 -12.75 -6.95 -8.68
C ARG A 152 -13.20 -5.60 -8.10
N ILE A 153 -13.27 -5.52 -6.77
CA ILE A 153 -13.52 -4.26 -6.04
C ILE A 153 -12.23 -3.45 -6.04
N ARG A 154 -12.28 -2.22 -6.57
CA ARG A 154 -11.13 -1.30 -6.61
C ARG A 154 -11.22 -0.15 -5.60
N THR A 155 -12.42 0.12 -5.10
CA THR A 155 -12.69 1.25 -4.20
C THR A 155 -13.73 0.84 -3.17
N VAL A 156 -13.47 1.17 -1.91
CA VAL A 156 -14.36 0.91 -0.78
C VAL A 156 -14.58 2.23 -0.05
N LEU A 157 -15.83 2.52 0.30
CA LEU A 157 -16.19 3.64 1.17
C LEU A 157 -16.89 3.09 2.41
N THR A 158 -16.23 3.17 3.56
CA THR A 158 -16.81 2.76 4.83
C THR A 158 -17.69 3.89 5.38
N LYS A 159 -18.93 3.56 5.74
CA LYS A 159 -19.88 4.49 6.34
C LYS A 159 -20.37 3.93 7.66
N GLY A 160 -20.63 4.82 8.62
CA GLY A 160 -21.13 4.46 9.93
C GLY A 160 -21.07 5.65 10.88
N ILE A 161 -21.76 5.54 12.01
CA ILE A 161 -21.83 6.61 13.02
C ILE A 161 -20.45 6.96 13.60
N ALA A 162 -20.31 8.14 14.20
CA ALA A 162 -19.11 8.51 14.92
C ALA A 162 -18.83 7.52 16.07
N GLY A 163 -17.56 7.20 16.31
CA GLY A 163 -17.15 6.28 17.38
C GLY A 163 -17.36 4.79 17.09
N ILE A 164 -17.97 4.39 15.98
CA ILE A 164 -18.22 2.96 15.66
C ILE A 164 -16.95 2.13 15.36
N GLY A 165 -15.76 2.75 15.36
CA GLY A 165 -14.50 2.04 15.13
C GLY A 165 -14.00 2.01 13.68
N LYS A 166 -14.46 2.92 12.81
CA LYS A 166 -13.98 3.02 11.41
C LYS A 166 -12.45 3.17 11.32
N THR A 167 -11.88 4.16 12.02
CA THR A 167 -10.42 4.38 12.06
C THR A 167 -9.69 3.20 12.70
N VAL A 168 -10.23 2.61 13.77
CA VAL A 168 -9.62 1.43 14.43
C VAL A 168 -9.56 0.24 13.48
N SER A 169 -10.59 0.03 12.65
CA SER A 169 -10.60 -1.03 11.63
C SER A 169 -9.60 -0.77 10.51
N VAL A 170 -9.44 0.49 10.09
CA VAL A 170 -8.35 0.87 9.17
C VAL A 170 -6.98 0.52 9.76
N GLN A 171 -6.73 0.90 11.02
CA GLN A 171 -5.48 0.59 11.72
C GLN A 171 -5.24 -0.91 11.81
N LYS A 172 -6.30 -1.69 12.11
CA LYS A 172 -6.24 -3.15 12.16
C LYS A 172 -5.90 -3.78 10.82
N PHE A 173 -6.55 -3.34 9.73
CA PHE A 173 -6.26 -3.79 8.36
C PHE A 173 -4.79 -3.58 8.00
N ILE A 174 -4.24 -2.41 8.32
CA ILE A 174 -2.84 -2.07 8.06
C ILE A 174 -1.91 -2.92 8.92
N LEU A 175 -2.24 -3.12 10.20
CA LEU A 175 -1.43 -3.91 11.12
C LEU A 175 -1.36 -5.38 10.68
N ASP A 176 -2.49 -5.98 10.29
CA ASP A 176 -2.53 -7.36 9.79
C ASP A 176 -1.72 -7.52 8.50
N TRP A 177 -1.75 -6.53 7.60
CA TRP A 177 -0.88 -6.52 6.42
C TRP A 177 0.61 -6.39 6.80
N ALA A 178 0.94 -5.49 7.73
CA ALA A 178 2.32 -5.27 8.15
C ALA A 178 2.91 -6.48 8.92
N GLU A 179 2.08 -7.23 9.62
CA GLU A 179 2.46 -8.45 10.36
C GLU A 179 2.47 -9.72 9.49
N GLY A 180 2.10 -9.62 8.20
CA GLY A 180 2.09 -10.77 7.31
C GLY A 180 0.83 -11.65 7.40
N LYS A 181 -0.21 -11.22 8.11
CA LYS A 181 -1.40 -12.02 8.42
C LYS A 181 -2.46 -12.00 7.31
N ALA A 182 -2.60 -10.88 6.61
CA ALA A 182 -3.60 -10.70 5.57
C ALA A 182 -3.10 -9.84 4.40
N ASN A 183 -3.79 -9.90 3.26
CA ASN A 183 -3.56 -9.02 2.10
C ASN A 183 -2.10 -8.98 1.59
N GLN A 184 -1.35 -10.08 1.71
CA GLN A 184 0.06 -10.13 1.30
C GLN A 184 0.27 -10.11 -0.22
N ASP A 185 -0.81 -10.15 -0.99
CA ASP A 185 -0.75 -9.87 -2.42
C ASP A 185 -0.64 -8.36 -2.72
N VAL A 186 -0.76 -7.47 -1.71
CA VAL A 186 -0.55 -6.03 -1.82
C VAL A 186 0.90 -5.68 -1.46
N ASP A 187 1.56 -4.96 -2.36
CA ASP A 187 2.96 -4.53 -2.23
C ASP A 187 3.13 -3.33 -1.30
N PHE A 188 2.22 -2.35 -1.40
CA PHE A 188 2.29 -1.11 -0.62
C PHE A 188 0.92 -0.70 -0.10
N ILE A 189 0.87 -0.27 1.17
CA ILE A 189 -0.28 0.44 1.75
C ILE A 189 0.15 1.85 2.13
N PHE A 190 -0.50 2.85 1.56
CA PHE A 190 -0.27 4.26 1.88
C PHE A 190 -1.47 4.85 2.61
N THR A 191 -1.27 5.18 3.88
CA THR A 191 -2.26 5.84 4.73
C THR A 191 -2.16 7.35 4.61
N LEU A 192 -3.22 8.01 4.19
CA LEU A 192 -3.27 9.46 3.98
C LEU A 192 -4.48 10.05 4.74
N PRO A 193 -4.34 10.35 6.05
CA PRO A 193 -5.42 10.96 6.82
C PRO A 193 -5.77 12.34 6.24
N PHE A 194 -7.06 12.62 6.05
CA PHE A 194 -7.50 13.93 5.54
C PHE A 194 -7.07 15.09 6.44
N ARG A 195 -7.03 14.87 7.76
CA ARG A 195 -6.49 15.84 8.72
C ARG A 195 -5.08 16.30 8.34
N ASP A 196 -4.23 15.36 7.92
CA ASP A 196 -2.85 15.67 7.54
C ASP A 196 -2.78 16.30 6.14
N LEU A 197 -3.57 15.78 5.19
CA LEU A 197 -3.66 16.32 3.83
C LEU A 197 -4.12 17.79 3.82
N ASN A 198 -5.05 18.15 4.71
CA ASN A 198 -5.51 19.52 4.90
C ASN A 198 -4.37 20.51 5.22
N LEU A 199 -3.28 20.05 5.85
CA LEU A 199 -2.10 20.87 6.15
C LEU A 199 -1.23 21.13 4.92
N LYS A 200 -1.43 20.38 3.84
CA LYS A 200 -0.64 20.42 2.59
C LYS A 200 -1.31 21.16 1.45
N LYS A 201 -2.58 21.55 1.61
CA LYS A 201 -3.42 22.19 0.57
C LYS A 201 -2.85 23.44 -0.13
N LYS A 202 -1.86 24.12 0.46
CA LYS A 202 -1.25 25.35 -0.10
C LYS A 202 0.03 25.09 -0.90
N ARG A 203 0.47 23.84 -1.02
CA ARG A 203 1.70 23.46 -1.71
C ARG A 203 1.35 22.53 -2.87
N ALA A 204 2.15 22.62 -3.93
CA ALA A 204 2.13 21.65 -5.01
C ALA A 204 3.08 20.49 -4.67
N PHE A 205 2.69 19.28 -5.04
CA PHE A 205 3.48 18.07 -4.92
C PHE A 205 3.26 17.24 -6.17
N SER A 206 4.26 16.47 -6.59
CA SER A 206 3.97 15.27 -7.36
C SER A 206 3.45 14.17 -6.46
N LEU A 207 2.78 13.15 -7.02
CA LEU A 207 2.33 11.99 -6.22
C LEU A 207 3.52 11.36 -5.49
N MET A 208 4.66 11.18 -6.17
CA MET A 208 5.87 10.64 -5.55
C MET A 208 6.38 11.53 -4.40
N GLN A 209 6.42 12.84 -4.59
CA GLN A 209 6.85 13.77 -3.54
C GLN A 209 5.91 13.77 -2.33
N LEU A 210 4.60 13.68 -2.57
CA LEU A 210 3.60 13.57 -1.50
C LEU A 210 3.84 12.28 -0.70
N LEU A 211 4.04 11.15 -1.38
CA LEU A 211 4.29 9.87 -0.71
C LEU A 211 5.61 9.88 0.05
N GLN A 212 6.71 10.36 -0.54
CA GLN A 212 8.01 10.49 0.14
C GLN A 212 7.97 11.44 1.35
N HIS A 213 7.00 12.37 1.40
CA HIS A 213 6.79 13.23 2.55
C HIS A 213 6.21 12.46 3.75
N TYR A 214 5.21 11.60 3.51
CA TYR A 214 4.57 10.79 4.55
C TYR A 214 5.34 9.51 4.87
N PHE A 215 6.06 8.97 3.89
CA PHE A 215 6.80 7.71 3.93
C PHE A 215 8.24 7.94 3.46
N PRO A 216 9.12 8.45 4.33
CA PRO A 216 10.51 8.74 3.97
C PRO A 216 11.31 7.54 3.42
N GLN A 217 10.88 6.31 3.72
CA GLN A 217 11.43 5.06 3.19
C GLN A 217 11.41 5.04 1.65
N LEU A 218 10.41 5.68 1.03
CA LEU A 218 10.29 5.74 -0.42
C LEU A 218 11.35 6.60 -1.10
N LYS A 219 12.21 7.32 -0.36
CA LYS A 219 13.29 8.11 -0.96
C LYS A 219 14.37 7.25 -1.61
N GLU A 220 14.45 5.97 -1.25
CA GLU A 220 15.40 5.03 -1.85
C GLU A 220 14.96 4.56 -3.24
N ILE A 221 13.66 4.64 -3.55
CA ILE A 221 13.12 4.28 -4.86
C ILE A 221 12.73 5.54 -5.65
N GLN A 222 13.10 5.57 -6.92
CA GLN A 222 12.82 6.72 -7.80
C GLN A 222 11.44 6.63 -8.46
N SER A 223 10.82 5.45 -8.44
CA SER A 223 9.49 5.19 -8.95
C SER A 223 8.90 3.97 -8.27
N VAL A 224 7.58 3.97 -8.17
CA VAL A 224 6.80 2.76 -7.93
C VAL A 224 6.44 2.22 -9.32
N GLU A 225 6.82 0.98 -9.65
CA GLU A 225 6.61 0.43 -11.00
C GLU A 225 5.12 0.20 -11.31
N SER A 226 4.78 0.08 -12.59
CA SER A 226 3.40 -0.21 -13.05
C SER A 226 2.87 -1.57 -12.59
N ASN A 227 3.75 -2.47 -12.14
CA ASN A 227 3.41 -3.85 -11.82
C ASN A 227 3.22 -4.11 -10.32
N VAL A 228 3.30 -3.08 -9.47
CA VAL A 228 3.02 -3.24 -8.04
C VAL A 228 1.56 -2.98 -7.70
N LYS A 229 1.05 -3.70 -6.71
CA LYS A 229 -0.29 -3.51 -6.16
C LYS A 229 -0.24 -2.57 -4.96
N VAL A 230 -0.87 -1.42 -5.12
CA VAL A 230 -0.89 -0.37 -4.11
C VAL A 230 -2.31 -0.16 -3.60
N VAL A 231 -2.46 0.00 -2.28
CA VAL A 231 -3.70 0.43 -1.65
C VAL A 231 -3.47 1.81 -1.02
N PHE A 232 -4.29 2.78 -1.43
CA PHE A 232 -4.37 4.08 -0.77
C PHE A 232 -5.54 4.06 0.22
N ILE A 233 -5.28 4.47 1.47
CA ILE A 233 -6.30 4.57 2.51
C ILE A 233 -6.43 6.03 2.93
N PHE A 234 -7.57 6.63 2.58
CA PHE A 234 -7.94 7.98 2.98
C PHE A 234 -8.86 7.92 4.21
N ASP A 235 -8.32 8.15 5.40
CA ASP A 235 -9.08 8.12 6.65
C ASP A 235 -9.56 9.51 7.07
N GLY A 236 -10.72 9.57 7.73
CA GLY A 236 -11.31 10.81 8.23
C GLY A 236 -11.92 11.69 7.12
N LEU A 237 -12.68 11.10 6.18
CA LEU A 237 -13.32 11.85 5.09
C LEU A 237 -14.22 12.99 5.58
N ASP A 238 -14.85 12.83 6.74
CA ASP A 238 -15.63 13.87 7.42
C ASP A 238 -14.79 15.08 7.87
N GLU A 239 -13.46 14.92 7.97
CA GLU A 239 -12.52 16.00 8.26
C GLU A 239 -11.94 16.65 6.98
N CYS A 240 -12.32 16.18 5.78
CA CYS A 240 -11.80 16.70 4.53
C CYS A 240 -12.19 18.17 4.32
N ARG A 241 -11.20 19.02 3.98
CA ARG A 241 -11.40 20.44 3.62
C ARG A 241 -10.92 20.75 2.21
N LEU A 242 -10.59 19.72 1.44
CA LEU A 242 -10.25 19.82 0.04
C LEU A 242 -11.55 19.81 -0.77
N PRO A 243 -11.68 20.62 -1.83
CA PRO A 243 -12.91 20.71 -2.59
C PRO A 243 -13.28 19.42 -3.36
N LEU A 244 -12.30 18.56 -3.64
CA LEU A 244 -12.40 17.27 -4.35
C LEU A 244 -13.27 17.34 -5.60
N HIS A 245 -12.96 18.29 -6.49
CA HIS A 245 -13.73 18.49 -7.71
C HIS A 245 -13.46 17.42 -8.78
N PHE A 246 -13.94 16.19 -8.57
CA PHE A 246 -13.70 15.03 -9.45
C PHE A 246 -14.04 15.23 -10.94
N GLN A 247 -14.95 16.14 -11.28
CA GLN A 247 -15.37 16.38 -12.67
C GLN A 247 -14.63 17.53 -13.35
N SER A 248 -14.08 18.47 -12.57
CA SER A 248 -13.51 19.72 -13.12
C SER A 248 -12.04 19.92 -12.81
N ASN A 249 -11.46 19.09 -11.95
CA ASN A 249 -10.02 19.08 -11.74
C ASN A 249 -9.29 18.60 -13.00
N GLU A 250 -8.10 19.15 -13.19
CA GLU A 250 -7.22 18.79 -14.29
C GLU A 250 -6.80 17.32 -14.19
N ILE A 251 -6.61 16.68 -15.35
CA ILE A 251 -6.12 15.30 -15.41
C ILE A 251 -4.60 15.31 -15.21
N CYS A 252 -4.12 14.64 -14.17
CA CYS A 252 -2.72 14.46 -13.85
C CYS A 252 -2.32 13.00 -14.12
N CYS A 253 -1.65 12.76 -15.25
CA CYS A 253 -1.24 11.40 -15.66
C CYS A 253 0.20 11.04 -15.28
N ASP A 254 1.06 12.03 -14.97
CA ASP A 254 2.46 11.80 -14.61
C ASP A 254 2.64 11.90 -13.09
N ILE A 255 3.09 10.81 -12.48
CA ILE A 255 3.39 10.72 -11.04
C ILE A 255 4.49 11.69 -10.57
N ARG A 256 5.26 12.27 -11.50
CA ARG A 256 6.33 13.25 -11.25
C ARG A 256 5.90 14.70 -11.48
N GLU A 257 4.76 14.92 -12.12
CA GLU A 257 4.23 16.26 -12.33
C GLU A 257 3.69 16.84 -11.02
N SER A 258 4.07 18.08 -10.71
CA SER A 258 3.61 18.74 -9.49
C SER A 258 2.21 19.31 -9.69
N SER A 259 1.26 18.92 -8.84
CA SER A 259 -0.07 19.49 -8.81
C SER A 259 -0.54 19.76 -7.38
N SER A 260 -1.71 20.38 -7.24
CA SER A 260 -2.32 20.57 -5.92
C SER A 260 -2.74 19.21 -5.32
N VAL A 261 -2.77 19.11 -3.99
CA VAL A 261 -3.25 17.90 -3.30
C VAL A 261 -4.67 17.55 -3.72
N ASP A 262 -5.52 18.54 -3.96
CA ASP A 262 -6.89 18.33 -4.42
C ASP A 262 -6.96 17.61 -5.78
N VAL A 263 -6.15 18.07 -6.73
CA VAL A 263 -6.04 17.44 -8.06
C VAL A 263 -5.48 16.03 -7.92
N LEU A 264 -4.41 15.81 -7.15
CA LEU A 264 -3.82 14.48 -6.96
C LEU A 264 -4.81 13.43 -6.42
N LEU A 265 -5.76 13.84 -5.56
CA LEU A 265 -6.73 12.92 -4.94
C LEU A 265 -7.96 12.62 -5.81
N THR A 266 -8.13 13.35 -6.91
CA THR A 266 -9.30 13.26 -7.79
C THR A 266 -8.98 12.62 -9.14
N ASN A 267 -7.75 12.11 -9.31
CA ASN A 267 -7.22 11.45 -10.50
C ASN A 267 -7.12 9.93 -10.36
#